data_AF-A0A7Y9SY56-F1
#
_entry.id   AF-A0A7Y9SY56-F1
#
_cell.length_a   1.000
_cell.length_b   1.000
_cell.length_c   1.000
_cell.angle_alpha   90.00
_cell.angle_beta   90.00
_cell.angle_gamma   90.00
#
_symmetry.space_group_name_H-M   'P 1'
#
loop_
_entity.id
_entity.type
_entity.pdbx_description
1 polymer ?
#
loop_
_entity_poly.entity_id
_entity_poly.type
_entity_poly.pdbx_seq_one_letter_code
_entity_poly.pdbx_strand_id
1 'polypeptide(L)'
;MFKIVTSLFGFEGYVSNPRSGRPEEPISWQRERFMIWAAWATALIGIVGEAYFYSKLGGFDGTVGGVGLTFTAIAFLRSRAFARRKLELSAAIKSYEESVRRHASF
;
A
#
# COMPACT_ATOMS: atom_id res chain seq x y z
N MET A 1 -3.37 -29.32 1.84
CA MET A 1 -2.03 -28.77 1.53
C MET A 1 -2.05 -27.49 0.67
N PHE A 2 -3.20 -27.03 0.18
CA PHE A 2 -3.33 -25.84 -0.68
C PHE A 2 -3.32 -24.49 0.08
N LYS A 3 -3.57 -24.48 1.39
CA LYS A 3 -3.64 -23.25 2.24
C LYS A 3 -2.27 -22.71 2.69
N ILE A 4 -1.23 -23.54 2.73
CA ILE A 4 0.10 -23.11 3.21
C ILE A 4 0.83 -22.31 2.12
N VAL A 5 0.57 -22.63 0.85
CA VAL A 5 1.21 -21.96 -0.28
C VAL A 5 0.68 -20.52 -0.45
N THR A 6 -0.61 -20.27 -0.23
CA THR A 6 -1.18 -18.91 -0.31
C THR A 6 -0.70 -17.98 0.81
N SER A 7 -0.40 -18.55 1.99
CA SER A 7 0.21 -17.83 3.11
C SER A 7 1.65 -17.38 2.82
N LEU A 8 2.43 -18.21 2.10
CA LEU A 8 3.81 -17.90 1.71
C LEU A 8 3.92 -16.87 0.57
N PHE A 9 2.91 -16.77 -0.28
CA PHE A 9 2.90 -15.82 -1.41
C PHE A 9 2.17 -14.49 -1.13
N GLY A 10 1.66 -14.26 0.10
CA GLY A 10 1.08 -12.97 0.48
C GLY A 10 -0.14 -12.56 -0.36
N PHE A 11 -0.95 -13.54 -0.77
CA PHE A 11 -2.22 -13.29 -1.47
C PHE A 11 -3.40 -13.01 -0.52
N GLU A 12 -3.20 -13.09 0.79
CA GLU A 12 -4.16 -12.59 1.77
C GLU A 12 -3.79 -11.16 2.18
N GLY A 13 -4.79 -10.27 2.20
CA GLY A 13 -4.62 -8.88 2.64
C GLY A 13 -4.28 -8.75 4.12
N TYR A 14 -4.33 -9.83 4.90
CA TYR A 14 -4.15 -9.82 6.35
C TYR A 14 -3.56 -11.14 6.84
N VAL A 15 -3.10 -11.15 8.10
CA VAL A 15 -2.62 -12.35 8.80
C VAL A 15 -3.51 -12.60 10.02
N SER A 16 -3.72 -13.85 10.40
CA SER A 16 -4.46 -14.17 11.63
C SER A 16 -3.51 -14.23 12.83
N ASN A 17 -3.87 -13.57 13.93
CA ASN A 17 -3.14 -13.66 15.17
C ASN A 17 -3.26 -15.09 15.75
N PRO A 18 -2.15 -15.80 16.02
CA PRO A 18 -2.19 -17.18 16.47
C PRO A 18 -2.80 -17.37 17.87
N ARG A 19 -2.91 -16.32 18.69
CA ARG A 19 -3.50 -16.40 20.04
C ARG A 19 -5.00 -16.14 20.05
N SER A 20 -5.48 -15.20 19.25
CA SER A 20 -6.88 -14.75 19.25
C SER A 20 -7.66 -15.16 18.01
N GLY A 21 -6.97 -15.63 16.96
CA GLY A 21 -7.55 -15.86 15.63
C GLY A 21 -7.97 -14.57 14.90
N ARG A 22 -7.71 -13.39 15.50
CA ARG A 22 -8.15 -12.10 14.96
C ARG A 22 -7.35 -11.73 13.71
N PRO A 23 -7.99 -11.21 12.64
CA PRO A 23 -7.28 -10.65 11.49
C PRO A 23 -6.47 -9.39 11.88
N GLU A 24 -5.21 -9.32 11.48
CA GLU A 24 -4.27 -8.22 11.74
C GLU A 24 -3.49 -7.80 10.48
N GLU A 25 -2.96 -6.57 10.49
CA GLU A 25 -2.10 -6.06 9.42
C GLU A 25 -0.78 -6.86 9.35
N PRO A 26 -0.34 -7.32 8.17
CA PRO A 26 0.96 -7.96 8.04
C PRO A 26 2.10 -6.93 8.11
N ILE A 27 3.26 -7.34 8.64
CA ILE A 27 4.47 -6.49 8.76
C ILE A 27 4.87 -5.89 7.39
N SER A 28 4.62 -6.61 6.29
CA SER A 28 4.88 -6.14 4.92
C SER A 28 4.15 -4.85 4.55
N TRP A 29 3.06 -4.49 5.24
CA TRP A 29 2.34 -3.22 5.04
C TRP A 29 3.12 -2.00 5.52
N GLN A 30 4.01 -2.15 6.51
CA GLN A 30 4.92 -1.07 6.91
C GLN A 30 5.92 -0.78 5.78
N ARG A 31 6.47 -1.84 5.19
CA ARG A 31 7.35 -1.72 4.02
C ARG A 31 6.61 -1.13 2.82
N GLU A 32 5.37 -1.54 2.58
CA GLU A 32 4.54 -0.99 1.50
C GLU A 32 4.28 0.50 1.67
N ARG A 33 3.91 0.94 2.90
CA ARG A 33 3.75 2.36 3.24
C ARG A 33 5.03 3.16 2.97
N PHE A 34 6.18 2.63 3.39
CA PHE A 34 7.47 3.26 3.15
C PHE A 34 7.77 3.38 1.64
N MET A 35 7.52 2.34 0.86
CA MET A 35 7.73 2.36 -0.59
C MET A 35 6.81 3.37 -1.29
N ILE A 36 5.55 3.46 -0.89
CA ILE A 36 4.59 4.46 -1.41
C ILE A 36 5.08 5.88 -1.09
N TRP A 37 5.50 6.11 0.17
CA TRP A 37 6.03 7.40 0.58
C TRP A 37 7.30 7.78 -0.17
N ALA A 38 8.25 6.85 -0.31
CA ALA A 38 9.48 7.06 -1.07
C ALA A 38 9.20 7.38 -2.53
N ALA A 39 8.22 6.70 -3.15
CA ALA A 39 7.80 7.01 -4.53
C ALA A 39 7.21 8.41 -4.66
N TRP A 40 6.38 8.86 -3.70
CA TRP A 40 5.88 10.24 -3.67
C TRP A 40 7.00 11.27 -3.47
N ALA A 41 7.99 10.97 -2.61
CA ALA A 41 9.14 11.85 -2.40
C ALA A 41 9.97 12.00 -3.69
N THR A 42 10.28 10.91 -4.38
CA THR A 42 10.99 10.93 -5.67
C THR A 42 10.19 11.66 -6.74
N ALA A 43 8.87 11.47 -6.76
CA ALA A 43 7.98 12.18 -7.68
C ALA A 43 8.06 13.71 -7.49
N LEU A 44 8.00 14.17 -6.23
CA LEU A 44 8.12 15.59 -5.89
C LEU A 44 9.49 16.15 -6.30
N ILE A 45 10.59 15.44 -6.01
CA ILE A 45 11.93 15.87 -6.41
C ILE A 45 12.03 16.01 -7.93
N GLY A 46 11.47 15.07 -8.69
CA GLY A 46 11.45 15.12 -10.16
C GLY A 46 10.64 16.32 -10.70
N ILE A 47 9.40 16.49 -10.23
CA ILE A 47 8.52 17.57 -10.70
C ILE A 47 9.07 18.95 -10.30
N VAL A 48 9.51 19.10 -9.05
CA VAL A 48 10.07 20.38 -8.54
C VAL A 48 11.41 20.67 -9.19
N GLY A 49 12.25 19.65 -9.39
CA GLY A 49 13.51 19.77 -10.10
C GLY A 49 13.31 20.31 -11.51
N GLU A 50 12.45 19.68 -12.31
CA GLU A 50 12.14 20.14 -13.68
C GLU A 50 11.55 21.56 -13.69
N ALA A 51 10.63 21.87 -12.78
CA ALA A 51 10.05 23.21 -12.67
C ALA A 51 11.12 24.28 -12.35
N TYR A 52 12.08 23.94 -11.48
CA TYR A 52 13.21 24.83 -11.19
C TYR A 52 14.11 25.03 -12.40
N PHE A 53 14.50 23.94 -13.09
CA PHE A 53 15.30 24.00 -14.32
C PHE A 53 14.63 24.87 -15.39
N TYR A 54 13.34 24.68 -15.63
CA TYR A 54 12.58 25.48 -16.58
C TYR A 54 12.57 26.97 -16.21
N SER A 55 12.32 27.29 -14.93
CA SER A 55 12.22 28.67 -14.46
C SER A 55 13.54 29.44 -14.44
N LYS A 56 14.67 28.74 -14.24
CA LYS A 56 16.00 29.38 -14.07
C LYS A 56 16.88 29.31 -15.30
N LEU A 57 16.79 28.23 -16.06
CA LEU A 57 17.67 27.97 -17.20
C LEU A 57 16.94 28.08 -18.54
N GLY A 58 15.62 28.28 -18.53
CA GLY A 58 14.80 28.47 -19.74
C GLY A 58 14.71 27.24 -20.64
N GLY A 59 15.32 26.13 -20.25
CA GLY A 59 15.30 24.85 -20.96
C GLY A 59 14.32 23.89 -20.32
N PHE A 60 13.62 23.13 -21.15
CA PHE A 60 12.78 22.00 -20.74
C PHE A 60 13.43 20.72 -21.30
N ASP A 61 14.07 19.94 -20.43
CA ASP A 61 14.73 18.68 -20.83
C ASP A 61 13.74 17.51 -20.74
N GLY A 62 12.70 17.62 -19.90
CA GLY A 62 11.60 16.66 -19.79
C GLY A 62 12.00 15.31 -19.16
N THR A 63 13.29 15.05 -18.97
CA THR A 63 13.84 13.84 -18.35
C THR A 63 13.52 13.81 -16.85
N VAL A 64 13.76 14.90 -16.13
CA VAL A 64 13.53 15.01 -14.68
C VAL A 64 12.03 15.04 -14.38
N GLY A 65 11.26 15.75 -15.21
CA GLY A 65 9.79 15.75 -15.19
C GLY A 65 9.19 14.37 -15.49
N GLY A 66 9.74 13.64 -16.47
CA GLY A 66 9.31 12.28 -16.84
C GLY A 66 9.53 11.26 -15.72
N VAL A 67 10.67 11.34 -15.02
CA VAL A 67 10.91 10.56 -13.80
C VAL A 67 9.89 10.91 -12.73
N GLY A 68 9.63 12.20 -12.50
CA GLY A 68 8.63 12.68 -11.55
C GLY A 68 7.23 12.11 -11.80
N LEU A 69 6.77 12.13 -13.05
CA LEU A 69 5.46 11.59 -13.46
C LEU A 69 5.39 10.07 -13.33
N THR A 70 6.47 9.36 -13.66
CA THR A 70 6.52 7.89 -13.55
C THR A 70 6.41 7.46 -12.09
N PHE A 71 7.17 8.09 -11.20
CA PHE A 71 7.08 7.79 -9.76
C PHE A 71 5.73 8.22 -9.17
N THR A 72 5.10 9.28 -9.69
CA THR A 72 3.72 9.66 -9.34
C THR A 72 2.74 8.54 -9.68
N ALA A 73 2.82 7.99 -10.91
CA ALA A 73 1.95 6.89 -11.35
C ALA A 73 2.15 5.63 -10.49
N ILE A 74 3.41 5.27 -10.20
CA ILE A 74 3.74 4.14 -9.32
C ILE A 74 3.14 4.35 -7.93
N ALA A 75 3.37 5.51 -7.32
CA ALA A 75 2.87 5.83 -5.99
C ALA A 75 1.34 5.77 -5.93
N PHE A 76 0.67 6.30 -6.96
CA PHE A 76 -0.79 6.27 -7.07
C PHE A 76 -1.35 4.84 -7.20
N LEU A 77 -0.81 4.03 -8.10
CA LEU A 77 -1.25 2.64 -8.31
C LEU A 77 -1.06 1.80 -7.04
N ARG A 78 0.09 1.95 -6.38
CA ARG A 78 0.37 1.26 -5.11
C ARG A 78 -0.53 1.73 -3.98
N SER A 79 -0.79 3.03 -3.88
CA SER A 79 -1.74 3.59 -2.90
C SER A 79 -3.15 3.02 -3.09
N ARG A 80 -3.61 2.92 -4.33
CA ARG A 80 -4.93 2.35 -4.67
C ARG A 80 -5.01 0.85 -4.34
N ALA A 81 -3.97 0.09 -4.68
CA ALA A 81 -3.89 -1.33 -4.32
C ALA A 81 -3.87 -1.53 -2.80
N PHE A 82 -3.12 -0.69 -2.08
CA PHE A 82 -3.05 -0.72 -0.62
C PHE A 82 -4.40 -0.37 0.04
N ALA A 83 -5.14 0.59 -0.52
CA ALA A 83 -6.49 0.94 -0.05
C ALA A 83 -7.48 -0.24 -0.18
N ARG A 84 -7.42 -1.01 -1.28
CA ARG A 84 -8.26 -2.21 -1.46
C ARG A 84 -7.97 -3.26 -0.38
N ARG A 85 -6.70 -3.53 -0.10
CA ARG A 85 -6.28 -4.47 0.95
C ARG A 85 -6.73 -4.04 2.35
N LYS A 86 -6.74 -2.73 2.63
CA LYS A 86 -7.32 -2.18 3.88
C LYS A 86 -8.82 -2.46 4.01
N LEU A 87 -9.57 -2.33 2.92
CA LEU A 87 -11.00 -2.65 2.92
C LEU A 87 -11.23 -4.13 3.19
N GLU A 88 -10.46 -5.02 2.56
CA GLU A 88 -10.53 -6.47 2.80
C GLU A 88 -10.26 -6.84 4.27
N LEU A 89 -9.21 -6.26 4.88
CA LEU A 89 -8.93 -6.45 6.30
C LEU A 89 -10.07 -5.94 7.19
N SER A 90 -10.63 -4.77 6.90
CA SER A 90 -11.74 -4.22 7.69
C SER A 90 -13.00 -5.10 7.63
N ALA A 91 -13.28 -5.68 6.46
CA ALA A 91 -14.38 -6.61 6.28
C ALA A 91 -14.14 -7.93 7.06
N ALA A 92 -12.90 -8.43 7.05
CA ALA A 92 -12.51 -9.61 7.80
C ALA A 92 -12.63 -9.41 9.32
N ILE A 93 -12.19 -8.26 9.84
CA ILE A 93 -12.34 -7.91 11.27
C ILE A 93 -13.82 -7.88 11.66
N LYS A 94 -14.66 -7.20 10.87
CA LYS A 94 -16.10 -7.12 11.14
C LYS A 94 -16.76 -8.50 11.16
N SER A 95 -16.39 -9.38 10.22
CA SER A 95 -16.89 -10.75 10.17
C SER A 95 -16.48 -11.57 11.39
N TYR A 96 -15.24 -11.42 11.86
CA TYR A 96 -14.75 -12.04 13.09
C TYR A 96 -15.51 -11.54 14.33
N GLU A 97 -15.71 -10.22 14.47
CA GLU A 97 -16.46 -9.66 15.60
C GLU A 97 -17.92 -10.17 15.64
N GLU A 98 -18.56 -10.30 14.48
CA GLU A 98 -19.91 -10.83 14.37
C GLU A 98 -19.99 -12.34 14.65
N SER A 99 -18.96 -13.11 14.29
CA SER A 99 -18.92 -14.55 14.62
C SER A 99 -18.71 -14.76 16.12
N VAL A 100 -17.78 -14.02 16.74
CA VAL A 100 -17.55 -14.08 18.20
C VAL A 100 -18.81 -13.68 18.97
N ARG A 101 -19.49 -12.60 18.55
CA ARG A 101 -20.75 -12.17 19.18
C ARG A 101 -21.83 -13.26 19.15
N ARG A 102 -21.97 -13.96 18.01
CA ARG A 102 -22.92 -15.07 17.87
C ARG A 102 -22.59 -16.26 18.77
N HIS A 103 -21.30 -16.57 18.96
CA HIS A 103 -20.89 -17.66 19.85
C HIS A 103 -21.01 -17.27 21.34
N ALA A 104 -20.90 -15.99 21.69
CA ALA A 104 -21.07 -15.51 23.06
C ALA A 104 -22.54 -15.37 23.50
N SER A 105 -23.49 -15.40 22.56
CA SER A 105 -24.93 -15.32 22.83
C SER A 105 -25.62 -16.68 22.99
N PHE A 106 -24.86 -17.79 22.89
CA PHE A 106 -25.30 -19.16 23.18
C PHE A 106 -24.82 -19.57 24.57
#